data_AF-A0A645DT18-F1
#
_entry.id   AF-A0A645DT18-F1
#
_cell.length_a   1.000
_cell.length_b   1.000
_cell.length_c   1.000
_cell.angle_alpha   90.00
_cell.angle_beta   90.00
_cell.angle_gamma   90.00
#
_symmetry.space_group_name_H-M   'P 1'
#
loop_
_entity.id
_entity.type
_entity.pdbx_description
1 polymer ?
#
loop_
_entity_poly.entity_id
_entity_poly.type
_entity_poly.pdbx_seq_one_letter_code
_entity_poly.pdbx_strand_id
1 'polypeptide(L)'
;MVGDFDSLGYVPAGEQIVRHPAEKDDTDTMLAARIGLARGYRAFVLLGGVGGRLDHTLANIQTLAFLRENGARAALLGEAETITLIQDESLRFRAGLSGIVSVFSYGALAKGVYEWGLAYALNDATLRDTNPLGVSNAFTGEAAEVSVREGRLVVLYAGLPEDSDLFSSHW
;
A
#
# COMPACT_ATOMS: atom_id res chain seq x y z
N MET A 1 7.75 -16.73 11.23
CA MET A 1 7.49 -15.61 12.16
C MET A 1 8.77 -14.82 12.33
N VAL A 2 8.66 -13.50 12.26
CA VAL A 2 9.76 -12.56 12.38
C VAL A 2 9.35 -11.56 13.46
N GLY A 3 10.22 -11.28 14.41
CA GLY A 3 9.98 -10.31 15.47
C GLY A 3 11.07 -10.34 16.55
N ASP A 4 11.09 -9.31 17.39
CA ASP A 4 11.85 -9.30 18.65
C ASP A 4 11.19 -10.16 19.74
N PHE A 5 9.87 -10.35 19.64
CA PHE A 5 8.97 -11.04 20.57
C PHE A 5 8.85 -10.39 21.96
N ASP A 6 9.29 -9.15 22.13
CA ASP A 6 9.21 -8.44 23.41
C ASP A 6 7.75 -8.19 23.82
N SER A 7 6.89 -7.91 22.83
CA SER A 7 5.44 -7.75 23.04
C SER A 7 4.73 -9.06 23.40
N LEU A 8 5.31 -10.22 23.05
CA LEU A 8 4.73 -11.54 23.33
C LEU A 8 5.18 -12.10 24.68
N GLY A 9 6.32 -11.65 25.21
CA GLY A 9 6.90 -12.17 26.46
C GLY A 9 7.45 -13.61 26.35
N TYR A 10 7.36 -14.23 25.18
CA TYR A 10 7.95 -15.52 24.86
C TYR A 10 8.26 -15.61 23.36
N VAL A 11 9.22 -16.45 22.99
CA VAL A 11 9.49 -16.79 21.59
C VAL A 11 8.64 -18.01 21.22
N PRO A 12 7.76 -17.94 20.21
CA PRO A 12 6.99 -19.09 19.75
C PRO A 12 7.88 -20.29 19.36
N ALA A 13 7.32 -21.49 19.24
CA ALA A 13 8.03 -22.64 18.68
C ALA A 13 7.60 -22.86 17.21
N GLY A 14 8.55 -23.10 16.30
CA GLY A 14 8.28 -23.40 14.90
C GLY A 14 9.50 -23.31 13.98
N GLU A 15 9.46 -23.99 12.83
CA GLU A 15 10.60 -24.18 11.92
C GLU A 15 11.06 -22.91 11.17
N GLN A 16 10.33 -21.79 11.27
CA GLN A 16 10.67 -20.55 10.55
C GLN A 16 10.62 -19.32 11.46
N ILE A 17 11.32 -19.39 12.58
CA ILE A 17 11.44 -18.25 13.50
C ILE A 17 12.76 -17.55 13.24
N VAL A 18 12.68 -16.29 12.83
CA VAL A 18 13.83 -15.40 12.73
C VAL A 18 13.72 -14.39 13.86
N ARG A 19 14.50 -14.60 14.92
CA ARG A 19 14.59 -13.68 16.06
C ARG A 19 15.55 -12.55 15.70
N HIS A 20 15.14 -11.31 15.98
CA HIS A 20 16.01 -10.15 15.84
C HIS A 20 16.27 -9.44 17.18
N PRO A 21 17.43 -8.75 17.33
CA PRO A 21 17.68 -7.91 18.50
C PRO A 21 16.76 -6.69 18.48
N ALA A 22 16.21 -6.31 19.63
CA ALA A 22 15.36 -5.13 19.79
C ALA A 22 16.08 -3.81 19.46
N GLU A 23 17.41 -3.79 19.48
CA GLU A 23 18.24 -2.59 19.25
C GLU A 23 18.52 -2.25 17.77
N LYS A 24 17.81 -2.87 16.80
CA LYS A 24 18.03 -2.58 15.37
C LYS A 24 16.96 -1.63 14.82
N ASP A 25 17.41 -0.66 14.03
CA ASP A 25 16.62 0.45 13.46
C ASP A 25 15.50 0.07 12.46
N ASP A 26 15.25 -1.22 12.19
CA ASP A 26 14.21 -1.68 11.28
C ASP A 26 12.99 -2.15 12.08
N THR A 27 11.79 -1.70 11.70
CA THR A 27 10.54 -2.26 12.26
C THR A 27 10.40 -3.75 11.91
N ASP A 28 9.70 -4.52 12.74
CA ASP A 28 9.41 -5.94 12.44
C ASP A 28 8.77 -6.14 11.05
N THR A 29 7.90 -5.21 10.63
CA THR A 29 7.28 -5.22 9.30
C THR A 29 8.30 -5.06 8.19
N MET A 30 9.22 -4.09 8.31
CA MET A 30 10.28 -3.86 7.32
C MET A 30 11.22 -5.07 7.23
N LEU A 31 11.58 -5.65 8.36
CA LEU A 31 12.42 -6.85 8.41
C LEU A 31 11.72 -8.04 7.73
N ALA A 32 10.45 -8.27 8.02
CA ALA A 32 9.66 -9.32 7.38
C ALA A 32 9.57 -9.13 5.86
N ALA A 33 9.38 -7.88 5.40
CA ALA A 33 9.39 -7.53 3.98
C ALA A 33 10.73 -7.87 3.32
N ARG A 34 11.86 -7.48 3.93
CA ARG A 34 13.22 -7.81 3.43
C ARG A 34 13.44 -9.32 3.32
N ILE A 35 13.07 -10.08 4.35
CA ILE A 35 13.20 -11.55 4.36
C ILE A 35 12.32 -12.16 3.27
N GLY A 36 11.08 -11.70 3.11
CA GLY A 36 10.18 -12.18 2.08
C GLY A 36 10.74 -11.94 0.67
N LEU A 37 11.25 -10.74 0.40
CA LEU A 37 11.89 -10.41 -0.87
C LEU A 37 13.09 -11.32 -1.18
N ALA A 38 13.95 -11.53 -0.17
CA ALA A 38 15.14 -12.39 -0.27
C ALA A 38 14.78 -13.86 -0.54
N ARG A 39 13.61 -14.31 -0.07
CA ARG A 39 13.06 -15.64 -0.35
C ARG A 39 12.32 -15.74 -1.70
N GLY A 40 12.24 -14.65 -2.46
CA GLY A 40 11.62 -14.63 -3.78
C GLY A 40 10.13 -14.27 -3.79
N TYR A 41 9.52 -13.94 -2.63
CA TYR A 41 8.13 -13.50 -2.60
C TYR A 41 7.97 -12.12 -3.23
N ARG A 42 6.85 -11.91 -3.94
CA ARG A 42 6.53 -10.67 -4.67
C ARG A 42 5.14 -10.11 -4.42
N ALA A 43 4.33 -10.81 -3.63
CA ALA A 43 3.02 -10.35 -3.18
C ALA A 43 3.00 -10.35 -1.65
N PHE A 44 2.61 -9.24 -1.06
CA PHE A 44 2.63 -9.03 0.39
C PHE A 44 1.30 -8.46 0.87
N VAL A 45 0.78 -9.02 1.96
CA VAL A 45 -0.37 -8.44 2.68
C VAL A 45 0.10 -8.13 4.10
N LEU A 46 0.05 -6.85 4.46
CA LEU A 46 0.45 -6.32 5.75
C LEU A 46 -0.83 -6.12 6.56
N LEU A 47 -0.90 -6.76 7.73
CA LEU A 47 -2.04 -6.73 8.64
C LEU A 47 -1.67 -6.02 9.94
N GLY A 48 -2.65 -5.42 10.61
CA GLY A 48 -2.46 -4.84 11.94
C GLY A 48 -1.58 -3.58 11.95
N GLY A 49 -1.52 -2.87 10.81
CA GLY A 49 -0.61 -1.75 10.60
C GLY A 49 -1.30 -0.40 10.34
N VAL A 50 -2.62 -0.33 10.52
CA VAL A 50 -3.43 0.89 10.35
C VAL A 50 -4.27 1.09 11.61
N GLY A 51 -4.20 2.28 12.20
CA GLY A 51 -4.97 2.66 13.40
C GLY A 51 -4.16 2.61 14.70
N GLY A 52 -4.58 3.41 15.68
CA GLY A 52 -3.93 3.53 17.00
C GLY A 52 -2.59 4.27 16.97
N ARG A 53 -1.55 3.63 16.43
CA ARG A 53 -0.18 4.16 16.35
C ARG A 53 0.13 4.72 14.96
N LEU A 54 -0.10 6.03 14.79
CA LEU A 54 0.09 6.73 13.51
C LEU A 54 1.52 6.64 12.97
N ASP A 55 2.51 6.62 13.86
CA ASP A 55 3.91 6.42 13.52
C ASP A 55 4.14 5.05 12.85
N HIS A 56 3.49 3.99 13.33
CA HIS A 56 3.52 2.67 12.68
C HIS A 56 2.83 2.70 11.31
N THR A 57 1.68 3.37 11.19
CA THR A 57 1.00 3.52 9.89
C THR A 57 1.91 4.17 8.86
N LEU A 58 2.59 5.27 9.22
CA LEU A 58 3.53 5.94 8.34
C LEU A 58 4.73 5.05 7.98
N ALA A 59 5.30 4.33 8.94
CA ALA A 59 6.38 3.36 8.68
C ALA A 59 5.93 2.21 7.76
N ASN A 60 4.69 1.76 7.88
CA ASN A 60 4.14 0.72 7.00
C ASN A 60 3.91 1.24 5.58
N ILE A 61 3.49 2.50 5.40
CA ILE A 61 3.45 3.14 4.06
C ILE A 61 4.85 3.22 3.45
N GLN A 62 5.88 3.56 4.23
CA GLN A 62 7.28 3.50 3.77
C GLN A 62 7.69 2.06 3.39
N THR A 63 7.18 1.05 4.10
CA THR A 63 7.40 -0.35 3.76
C THR A 63 6.74 -0.75 2.43
N LEU A 64 5.53 -0.23 2.12
CA LEU A 64 4.91 -0.40 0.81
C LEU A 64 5.79 0.18 -0.30
N ALA A 65 6.35 1.39 -0.08
CA ALA A 65 7.25 2.02 -1.04
C ALA A 65 8.52 1.20 -1.27
N PHE A 66 9.12 0.68 -0.19
CA PHE A 66 10.29 -0.20 -0.27
C PHE A 66 9.99 -1.49 -1.05
N LEU A 67 8.86 -2.14 -0.77
CA LEU A 67 8.44 -3.34 -1.49
C LEU A 67 8.24 -3.05 -2.98
N ARG A 68 7.59 -1.94 -3.31
CA ARG A 68 7.35 -1.56 -4.72
C ARG A 68 8.64 -1.26 -5.47
N GLU A 69 9.56 -0.51 -4.86
CA GLU A 69 10.88 -0.22 -5.43
C GLU A 69 11.68 -1.49 -5.72
N ASN A 70 11.43 -2.56 -4.96
CA ASN A 70 12.06 -3.87 -5.14
C ASN A 70 11.21 -4.85 -5.97
N GLY A 71 10.27 -4.34 -6.77
CA GLY A 71 9.49 -5.11 -7.74
C GLY A 71 8.42 -6.02 -7.14
N ALA A 72 8.01 -5.77 -5.89
CA ALA A 72 6.89 -6.45 -5.27
C ALA A 72 5.63 -5.59 -5.25
N ARG A 73 4.47 -6.24 -5.11
CA ARG A 73 3.19 -5.60 -4.86
C ARG A 73 2.77 -5.87 -3.42
N ALA A 74 2.14 -4.88 -2.80
CA ALA A 74 1.77 -4.98 -1.40
C ALA A 74 0.48 -4.23 -1.09
N ALA A 75 -0.29 -4.77 -0.15
CA ALA A 75 -1.46 -4.14 0.44
C ALA A 75 -1.25 -4.03 1.95
N LEU A 76 -1.57 -2.88 2.52
CA LEU A 76 -1.71 -2.67 3.95
C LEU A 76 -3.20 -2.57 4.28
N LEU A 77 -3.70 -3.52 5.06
CA LEU A 77 -5.12 -3.59 5.40
C LEU A 77 -5.40 -2.91 6.74
N GLY A 78 -6.31 -1.95 6.71
CA GLY A 78 -7.04 -1.46 7.87
C GLY A 78 -8.34 -2.25 8.08
N GLU A 79 -9.21 -1.74 8.95
CA GLU A 79 -10.49 -2.38 9.27
C GLU A 79 -11.48 -2.37 8.10
N ALA A 80 -11.51 -1.27 7.33
CA ALA A 80 -12.43 -1.06 6.22
C ALA A 80 -11.74 -0.52 4.94
N GLU A 81 -10.42 -0.41 4.96
CA GLU A 81 -9.66 0.27 3.92
C GLU A 81 -8.40 -0.50 3.54
N THR A 82 -8.04 -0.41 2.27
CA THR A 82 -6.78 -0.92 1.73
C THR A 82 -5.91 0.26 1.35
N ILE A 83 -4.64 0.21 1.76
CA ILE A 83 -3.60 1.14 1.34
C ILE A 83 -2.61 0.37 0.46
N THR A 84 -2.34 0.88 -0.73
CA THR A 84 -1.30 0.34 -1.61
C THR A 84 -0.47 1.47 -2.20
N LEU A 85 0.64 1.10 -2.85
CA LEU A 85 1.50 2.03 -3.55
C LEU A 85 1.73 1.52 -4.97
N ILE A 86 1.43 2.40 -5.93
CA ILE A 86 1.71 2.16 -7.34
C ILE A 86 2.84 3.07 -7.84
N GLN A 87 3.61 2.57 -8.80
CA GLN A 87 4.68 3.33 -9.44
C GLN A 87 4.67 3.09 -10.95
N ASP A 88 4.58 4.17 -11.71
CA ASP A 88 4.64 4.18 -13.18
C ASP A 88 3.67 3.15 -13.82
N GLU A 89 2.47 3.03 -13.25
CA GLU A 89 1.49 1.99 -13.60
C GLU A 89 0.05 2.45 -13.33
N SER A 90 -0.90 1.55 -13.60
CA SER A 90 -2.32 1.69 -13.29
C SER A 90 -2.76 0.71 -12.20
N LEU A 91 -3.75 1.12 -11.42
CA LEU A 91 -4.56 0.30 -10.54
C LEU A 91 -6.02 0.39 -10.99
N ARG A 92 -6.60 -0.76 -11.34
CA ARG A 92 -7.97 -0.85 -11.83
C ARG A 92 -8.88 -1.46 -10.79
N PHE A 93 -10.11 -0.96 -10.75
CA PHE A 93 -11.14 -1.36 -9.82
C PHE A 93 -12.35 -1.89 -10.57
N ARG A 94 -12.95 -2.97 -10.06
CA ARG A 94 -14.18 -3.53 -10.62
C ARG A 94 -15.37 -2.59 -10.42
N ALA A 95 -16.39 -2.73 -11.25
CA ALA A 95 -17.66 -2.04 -11.04
C ALA A 95 -18.37 -2.53 -9.76
N GLY A 96 -19.25 -1.69 -9.22
CA GLY A 96 -20.07 -1.96 -8.04
C GLY A 96 -19.46 -1.49 -6.71
N LEU A 97 -18.27 -0.88 -6.73
CA LEU A 97 -17.66 -0.33 -5.52
C LEU A 97 -18.31 1.00 -5.10
N SER A 98 -18.28 1.27 -3.80
CA SER A 98 -18.72 2.52 -3.20
C SER A 98 -17.76 2.92 -2.09
N GLY A 99 -17.85 4.17 -1.63
CA GLY A 99 -16.95 4.71 -0.60
C GLY A 99 -15.82 5.55 -1.18
N ILE A 100 -14.85 5.87 -0.32
CA ILE A 100 -13.81 6.84 -0.60
C ILE A 100 -12.61 6.16 -1.28
N VAL A 101 -12.01 6.87 -2.23
CA VAL A 101 -10.66 6.63 -2.72
C VAL A 101 -9.87 7.93 -2.64
N SER A 102 -8.65 7.85 -2.11
CA SER A 102 -7.75 8.98 -1.96
C SER A 102 -6.38 8.65 -2.56
N VAL A 103 -5.84 9.61 -3.31
CA VAL A 103 -4.61 9.46 -4.07
C VAL A 103 -3.62 10.56 -3.68
N PHE A 104 -2.42 10.16 -3.28
CA PHE A 104 -1.37 11.07 -2.86
C PHE A 104 -0.07 10.75 -3.57
N SER A 105 0.63 11.75 -4.11
CA SER A 105 2.01 11.54 -4.57
C SER A 105 2.92 11.25 -3.39
N TYR A 106 3.87 10.33 -3.59
CA TYR A 106 4.77 9.87 -2.54
C TYR A 106 6.24 10.16 -2.83
N GLY A 107 6.88 10.95 -1.96
CA GLY A 107 8.33 11.22 -1.95
C GLY A 107 8.84 12.16 -3.06
N ALA A 108 8.03 12.47 -4.07
CA ALA A 108 8.33 13.42 -5.14
C ALA A 108 7.04 13.81 -5.89
N LEU A 109 7.21 14.50 -7.02
CA LEU A 109 6.14 14.74 -7.98
C LEU A 109 5.64 13.44 -8.62
N ALA A 110 4.32 13.33 -8.78
CA ALA A 110 3.70 12.35 -9.66
C ALA A 110 3.08 13.06 -10.87
N LYS A 111 3.50 12.71 -12.08
CA LYS A 111 3.09 13.36 -13.33
C LYS A 111 2.27 12.41 -14.20
N GLY A 112 1.35 12.99 -14.97
CA GLY A 112 0.45 12.21 -15.80
C GLY A 112 -0.46 11.33 -14.97
N VAL A 113 -1.05 11.91 -13.92
CA VAL A 113 -2.01 11.24 -13.06
C VAL A 113 -3.40 11.29 -13.69
N TYR A 114 -4.02 10.13 -13.80
CA TYR A 114 -5.39 9.96 -14.27
C TYR A 114 -6.25 9.29 -13.21
N GLU A 115 -7.46 9.79 -13.05
CA GLU A 115 -8.51 9.20 -12.22
C GLU A 115 -9.77 9.10 -13.09
N TRP A 116 -10.16 7.88 -13.44
CA TRP A 116 -11.30 7.58 -14.32
C TRP A 116 -12.33 6.73 -13.59
N GLY A 117 -13.63 6.93 -13.89
CA GLY A 117 -14.73 6.21 -13.23
C GLY A 117 -15.00 6.66 -11.79
N LEU A 118 -14.34 7.72 -11.33
CA LEU A 118 -14.48 8.32 -10.00
C LEU A 118 -15.25 9.64 -10.06
N ALA A 119 -15.79 10.09 -8.91
CA ALA A 119 -16.61 11.30 -8.82
C ALA A 119 -15.89 12.57 -9.28
N TYR A 120 -14.57 12.66 -9.02
CA TYR A 120 -13.71 13.76 -9.44
C TYR A 120 -12.63 13.23 -10.37
N ALA A 121 -12.83 13.33 -11.68
CA ALA A 121 -11.84 12.84 -12.63
C ALA A 121 -10.59 13.73 -12.67
N LEU A 122 -9.42 13.10 -12.77
CA LEU A 122 -8.16 13.75 -13.11
C LEU A 122 -7.72 13.32 -14.51
N ASN A 123 -7.19 14.27 -15.27
CA ASN A 123 -6.71 14.05 -16.63
C ASN A 123 -5.36 14.75 -16.79
N ASP A 124 -4.29 13.96 -16.97
CA ASP A 124 -2.90 14.41 -17.06
C ASP A 124 -2.48 15.37 -15.93
N ALA A 125 -2.95 15.10 -14.71
CA ALA A 125 -2.67 15.94 -13.56
C ALA A 125 -1.22 15.75 -13.07
N THR A 126 -0.70 16.75 -12.36
CA THR A 126 0.56 16.64 -11.61
C THR A 126 0.27 16.82 -10.12
N LEU A 127 0.53 15.78 -9.33
CA LEU A 127 0.37 15.80 -7.88
C LEU A 127 1.71 16.10 -7.19
N ARG A 128 1.64 16.82 -6.08
CA ARG A 128 2.78 17.19 -5.22
C ARG A 128 2.55 16.62 -3.83
N ASP A 129 3.62 16.15 -3.20
CA ASP A 129 3.60 15.62 -1.83
C ASP A 129 3.28 16.69 -0.78
N THR A 130 3.33 17.96 -1.18
CA THR A 130 2.89 19.12 -0.38
C THR A 130 1.48 19.61 -0.73
N ASN A 131 0.72 18.93 -1.60
CA ASN A 131 -0.62 19.36 -2.01
C ASN A 131 -1.57 18.16 -2.20
N PRO A 132 -2.46 17.87 -1.23
CA PRO A 132 -3.31 16.69 -1.23
C PRO A 132 -4.56 16.85 -2.12
N LEU A 133 -4.39 17.17 -3.41
CA LEU A 133 -5.53 17.38 -4.33
C LEU A 133 -6.40 16.13 -4.52
N GLY A 134 -5.82 14.93 -4.46
CA GLY A 134 -6.51 13.66 -4.66
C GLY A 134 -7.20 13.11 -3.41
N VAL A 135 -7.33 13.89 -2.33
CA VAL A 135 -7.99 13.43 -1.10
C VAL A 135 -9.51 13.38 -1.27
N SER A 136 -10.13 12.33 -0.71
CA SER A 136 -11.59 12.20 -0.61
C SER A 136 -12.34 12.20 -1.95
N ASN A 137 -11.78 11.58 -2.99
CA ASN A 137 -12.55 11.19 -4.15
C ASN A 137 -13.48 10.00 -3.79
N ALA A 138 -14.40 9.65 -4.68
CA ALA A 138 -15.40 8.62 -4.40
C ALA A 138 -15.64 7.71 -5.60
N PHE A 139 -15.83 6.43 -5.32
CA PHE A 139 -16.33 5.48 -6.31
C PHE A 139 -17.76 5.83 -6.70
N THR A 140 -18.07 5.68 -8.00
CA THR A 140 -19.39 5.99 -8.57
C THR A 140 -20.26 4.75 -8.75
N GLY A 141 -19.71 3.55 -8.53
CA GLY A 141 -20.32 2.27 -8.89
C GLY A 141 -19.92 1.76 -10.28
N GLU A 142 -19.34 2.60 -11.14
CA GLU A 142 -18.72 2.16 -12.39
C GLU A 142 -17.33 1.53 -12.14
N ALA A 143 -16.81 0.83 -13.14
CA ALA A 143 -15.39 0.46 -13.12
C ALA A 143 -14.52 1.72 -13.06
N ALA A 144 -13.39 1.66 -12.36
CA ALA A 144 -12.55 2.82 -12.14
C ALA A 144 -11.06 2.49 -12.35
N GLU A 145 -10.26 3.52 -12.62
CA GLU A 145 -8.82 3.41 -12.77
C GLU A 145 -8.12 4.60 -12.12
N VAL A 146 -7.05 4.33 -11.39
CA VAL A 146 -6.05 5.33 -10.95
C VAL A 146 -4.74 4.97 -11.63
N SER A 147 -4.14 5.90 -12.38
CA SER A 147 -2.85 5.64 -13.03
C SER A 147 -1.91 6.83 -12.96
N VAL A 148 -0.62 6.53 -13.06
CA VAL A 148 0.47 7.50 -13.07
C VAL A 148 1.49 7.12 -14.11
N ARG A 149 1.90 8.09 -14.95
CA ARG A 149 2.93 7.85 -15.97
C ARG A 149 4.34 7.90 -15.40
N GLU A 150 4.60 8.83 -14.49
CA GLU A 150 5.91 9.04 -13.87
C GLU A 150 5.75 9.41 -12.39
N GLY A 151 6.29 8.59 -11.49
CA GLY A 151 6.28 8.80 -10.05
C GLY A 151 5.47 7.75 -9.29
N ARG A 152 5.30 8.00 -7.99
CA ARG A 152 4.65 7.08 -7.04
C ARG A 152 3.37 7.68 -6.51
N LEU A 153 2.34 6.86 -6.39
CA LEU A 153 1.09 7.22 -5.73
C LEU A 153 0.82 6.25 -4.56
N VAL A 154 0.55 6.80 -3.38
CA VAL A 154 -0.19 6.06 -2.35
C VAL A 154 -1.67 6.14 -2.71
N VAL A 155 -2.32 4.98 -2.81
CA VAL A 155 -3.75 4.87 -3.06
C VAL A 155 -4.39 4.25 -1.83
N LEU A 156 -5.29 4.98 -1.19
CA LEU A 156 -6.11 4.51 -0.08
C LEU A 156 -7.54 4.38 -0.58
N TYR A 157 -8.18 3.24 -0.39
CA TYR A 157 -9.54 3.05 -0.84
C TYR A 157 -10.36 2.17 0.09
N ALA A 158 -11.66 2.45 0.17
CA ALA A 158 -12.61 1.60 0.87
C ALA A 158 -12.79 0.28 0.09
N GLY A 159 -12.51 -0.85 0.73
CA GLY A 159 -12.56 -2.17 0.10
C GLY A 159 -11.31 -3.03 0.36
N LEU A 160 -11.27 -4.18 -0.31
CA LEU A 160 -10.22 -5.18 -0.16
C LEU A 160 -9.31 -5.22 -1.41
N PRO A 161 -8.11 -5.82 -1.33
CA PRO A 161 -7.21 -5.94 -2.49
C PRO A 161 -7.86 -6.60 -3.71
N GLU A 162 -8.72 -7.61 -3.51
CA GLU A 162 -9.45 -8.31 -4.57
C GLU A 162 -10.48 -7.45 -5.32
N ASP A 163 -10.83 -6.28 -4.80
CA ASP A 163 -11.68 -5.31 -5.51
C ASP A 163 -10.91 -4.59 -6.62
N SER A 164 -9.59 -4.81 -6.69
CA SER A 164 -8.68 -4.25 -7.68
C SER A 164 -7.84 -5.32 -8.40
N ASP A 165 -7.09 -4.90 -9.40
CA ASP A 165 -6.08 -5.71 -10.08
C ASP A 165 -4.72 -5.74 -9.36
N LEU A 166 -4.64 -5.29 -8.09
CA LEU A 166 -3.40 -5.19 -7.34
C LEU A 166 -2.59 -6.50 -7.35
N PHE A 167 -3.23 -7.65 -7.11
CA PHE A 167 -2.55 -8.96 -7.14
C PHE A 167 -2.92 -9.83 -8.34
N SER A 168 -3.71 -9.30 -9.27
CA SER A 168 -4.28 -10.05 -10.38
C SER A 168 -3.81 -9.46 -11.71
N SER A 169 -3.27 -10.30 -12.59
CA SER A 169 -2.78 -9.87 -13.92
C SER A 169 -3.84 -9.88 -15.03
N HIS A 170 -5.13 -10.04 -14.71
CA HIS A 170 -6.17 -10.29 -15.70
C HIS A 170 -7.43 -9.47 -15.42
N TRP A 171 -7.51 -8.29 -16.03
CA TRP A 171 -8.75 -7.53 -16.30
C TRP A 171 -8.60 -6.77 -17.60
#